data_AF-A0A670YIP4-F1
#
_entry.id   AF-A0A670YIP4-F1
#
_cell.length_a   1.000
_cell.length_b   1.000
_cell.length_c   1.000
_cell.angle_alpha   90.00
_cell.angle_beta   90.00
_cell.angle_gamma   90.00
#
_symmetry.space_group_name_H-M   'P 1'
#
loop_
_entity.id
_entity.type
_entity.pdbx_description
1 polymer ?
#
loop_
_entity_poly.entity_id
_entity_poly.type
_entity_poly.pdbx_seq_one_letter_code
_entity_poly.pdbx_strand_id
1 'polypeptide(L)' 'MEKLKRTVEQARAAFNTGKTRPLAFRIQQLKALKKMVQEKEKEFSAAMKADLNKVELLEERNS' A
#
# COMPACT_ATOMS: atom_id res chain seq x y z
N MET A 1 5.59 7.90 -21.34
CA MET A 1 6.30 8.98 -20.62
C MET A 1 5.36 10.00 -20.01
N GLU A 2 4.39 10.52 -20.74
CA GLU A 2 3.48 11.58 -20.25
C GLU A 2 2.67 11.22 -18.99
N LYS A 3 2.14 9.99 -18.90
CA LYS A 3 1.41 9.52 -17.71
C LYS A 3 2.29 9.49 -16.45
N LEU A 4 3.52 8.99 -16.57
CA LEU A 4 4.46 8.92 -15.44
C LEU A 4 4.80 10.33 -14.93
N LYS A 5 5.06 11.27 -15.84
CA LYS A 5 5.35 12.66 -15.49
C LYS A 5 4.20 13.29 -14.69
N ARG A 6 2.95 13.13 -15.15
CA ARG A 6 1.76 13.64 -14.45
C ARG A 6 1.60 13.04 -13.06
N THR A 7 1.81 11.73 -12.90
CA THR A 7 1.73 11.08 -11.58
C THR A 7 2.76 11.65 -10.61
N VAL A 8 4.00 11.86 -11.07
CA VAL A 8 5.07 12.46 -10.25
C VAL A 8 4.74 13.90 -9.88
N GLU A 9 4.23 14.70 -10.83
CA GLU A 9 3.83 16.09 -10.58
C GLU A 9 2.69 16.20 -9.57
N GLN A 10 1.68 15.33 -9.66
CA GLN A 10 0.58 15.27 -8.69
C GLN A 10 1.07 14.92 -7.29
N ALA A 11 1.97 13.94 -7.17
CA ALA A 11 2.57 13.56 -5.89
C ALA A 11 3.37 14.72 -5.28
N ARG A 12 4.16 15.44 -6.10
CA ARG A 12 4.93 16.62 -5.67
C ARG A 12 4.00 17.75 -5.22
N ALA A 13 2.96 18.07 -6.00
CA ALA A 13 1.99 19.09 -5.64
C ALA A 13 1.32 18.78 -4.29
N ALA A 14 0.88 17.53 -4.12
CA ALA A 14 0.31 17.03 -2.88
C ALA A 14 1.27 17.12 -1.68
N PHE A 15 2.56 16.85 -1.87
CA PHE A 15 3.57 16.97 -0.81
C PHE A 15 3.83 18.44 -0.45
N ASN A 16 3.94 19.31 -1.46
CA ASN A 16 4.25 20.72 -1.29
C ASN A 16 3.16 21.50 -0.56
N THR A 17 1.91 21.02 -0.53
CA THR A 17 0.86 21.62 0.33
C THR A 17 1.13 21.41 1.83
N GLY A 18 2.07 20.53 2.20
CA GLY A 18 2.37 20.19 3.59
C GLY A 18 1.37 19.23 4.23
N LYS A 19 0.34 18.75 3.50
CA LYS A 19 -0.70 17.86 4.06
C LYS A 19 -0.15 16.54 4.61
N THR A 20 1.04 16.12 4.17
CA THR A 20 1.71 14.89 4.63
C THR A 20 2.54 15.08 5.90
N ARG A 21 2.78 16.32 6.34
CA ARG A 21 3.62 16.65 7.51
C ARG A 21 2.97 16.26 8.85
N PRO A 22 1.67 16.51 9.10
CA PRO A 22 1.05 16.17 10.38
C PRO A 22 1.23 14.70 10.74
N LEU A 23 1.60 14.42 11.99
CA LEU A 23 1.77 13.05 12.48
C LEU A 23 0.48 12.23 12.34
N ALA A 24 -0.68 12.84 12.65
CA ALA A 24 -1.98 12.20 12.52
C ALA A 24 -2.26 11.70 11.10
N PHE A 25 -1.91 12.50 10.07
CA PHE A 25 -2.04 12.08 8.67
C PHE A 25 -1.21 10.83 8.39
N ARG A 26 0.07 10.81 8.80
CA ARG A 26 0.95 9.66 8.58
C ARG A 26 0.43 8.40 9.27
N ILE A 27 -0.04 8.51 10.52
CA ILE A 27 -0.65 7.39 11.26
C ILE A 27 -1.89 6.87 10.53
N GLN A 28 -2.77 7.77 10.07
CA GLN A 28 -3.97 7.39 9.33
C GLN A 28 -3.62 6.63 8.04
N GLN A 29 -2.65 7.10 7.26
CA GLN A 29 -2.22 6.42 6.04
C GLN A 29 -1.63 5.03 6.31
N LEU A 30 -0.85 4.87 7.39
CA LEU A 30 -0.30 3.56 7.77
C LEU A 30 -1.40 2.58 8.22
N LYS A 31 -2.38 3.05 8.99
CA LYS A 31 -3.55 2.23 9.39
C LYS A 31 -4.36 1.80 8.17
N ALA A 32 -4.59 2.71 7.22
CA ALA A 32 -5.29 2.41 5.98
C ALA A 32 -4.53 1.37 5.14
N LEU A 33 -3.20 1.48 5.04
CA LEU A 33 -2.36 0.50 4.35
C LEU A 33 -2.46 -0.89 5.00
N LYS A 34 -2.32 -0.97 6.34
CA LYS A 34 -2.47 -2.23 7.08
C LYS A 34 -3.84 -2.85 6.81
N LYS A 35 -4.91 -2.06 6.92
CA LYS A 35 -6.28 -2.51 6.67
C LYS A 35 -6.45 -3.05 5.25
N MET A 36 -5.97 -2.34 4.24
CA MET A 36 -6.03 -2.79 2.84
C MET A 36 -5.34 -4.14 2.65
N VAL A 37 -4.14 -4.34 3.21
CA VAL A 37 -3.41 -5.62 3.10
C VAL A 37 -4.20 -6.74 3.77
N GLN A 38 -4.76 -6.50 4.95
CA GLN A 38 -5.57 -7.50 5.67
C GLN A 38 -6.87 -7.84 4.94
N GLU A 39 -7.58 -6.85 4.42
CA GLU A 39 -8.85 -7.06 3.69
C GLU A 39 -8.62 -7.78 2.35
N LYS A 40 -7.43 -7.64 1.76
CA LYS A 40 -7.08 -8.15 0.43
C LYS A 40 -6.06 -9.28 0.46
N GLU A 41 -5.83 -9.88 1.63
CA GLU A 41 -4.82 -10.91 1.86
C GLU A 41 -4.92 -12.06 0.85
N LYS A 42 -6.12 -12.62 0.66
CA LYS A 42 -6.34 -13.73 -0.29
C LYS A 42 -6.06 -13.33 -1.74
N GLU A 43 -6.42 -12.10 -2.13
CA GLU A 43 -6.16 -11.60 -3.48
C GLU A 43 -4.65 -11.46 -3.72
N PHE A 44 -3.91 -10.94 -2.74
CA PHE A 44 -2.45 -10.86 -2.80
C PHE A 44 -1.78 -12.24 -2.81
N SER A 45 -2.23 -13.18 -1.97
CA SER A 45 -1.72 -14.56 -1.96
C SER A 45 -1.95 -15.28 -3.28
N ALA A 46 -3.14 -15.14 -3.88
CA ALA A 46 -3.43 -15.69 -5.19
C ALA A 46 -2.55 -15.10 -6.29
N ALA A 47 -2.33 -13.78 -6.29
CA ALA A 47 -1.43 -13.12 -7.24
C ALA A 47 0.02 -13.58 -7.06
N MET A 48 0.51 -13.67 -5.82
CA MET A 48 1.86 -14.19 -5.53
C MET A 48 2.03 -15.65 -5.98
N LYS A 49 1.01 -16.48 -5.81
CA LYS A 49 1.02 -17.86 -6.31
C LYS A 49 1.05 -17.89 -7.83
N ALA A 50 0.25 -17.06 -8.50
CA ALA A 50 0.21 -17.02 -9.96
C ALA A 50 1.54 -16.51 -10.56
N ASP A 51 2.10 -15.43 -10.01
CA ASP A 51 3.30 -14.78 -10.57
C ASP A 51 4.59 -15.50 -10.20
N LEU A 52 4.68 -16.02 -8.97
CA LEU A 52 5.93 -16.52 -8.37
C LEU A 52 5.86 -17.99 -7.94
N ASN A 53 4.72 -18.68 -8.13
CA ASN A 53 4.43 -20.03 -7.63
C ASN A 53 4.67 -20.21 -6.12
N LYS A 54 4.71 -19.10 -5.35
CA LYS A 54 4.91 -19.13 -3.90
C LYS A 54 3.75 -19.81 -3.21
N VAL A 55 4.03 -20.76 -2.32
CA VAL A 55 3.00 -21.34 -1.44
C VAL A 55 2.49 -20.26 -0.49
N GLU A 56 1.20 -20.34 -0.18
CA GLU A 56 0.56 -19.46 0.79
C GLU A 56 1.32 -19.56 2.11
N LEU A 57 1.83 -18.43 2.60
CA LEU A 57 2.46 -18.39 3.92
C LEU A 57 1.32 -18.61 4.92
N LEU A 58 1.22 -19.83 5.44
CA LEU A 58 0.43 -20.13 6.62
C LEU A 58 1.11 -19.43 7.80
N GLU A 59 0.85 -18.14 7.99
CA GLU A 59 1.18 -17.49 9.25
C GLU A 59 0.23 -18.06 10.31
N GLU A 60 0.77 -18.95 11.14
CA GLU A 60 0.20 -19.30 12.43
C GLU A 60 -0.14 -17.99 13.15
N ARG A 61 -1.44 -17.77 13.33
CA ARG A 61 -2.02 -16.62 14.02
C ARG A 61 -1.42 -16.56 15.42
N ASN A 62 -0.38 -15.76 15.61
CA ASN A 62 0.08 -15.41 16.94
C ASN A 62 -0.98 -14.51 17.60
N SER A 63 -1.45 -15.03 18.73
CA SER A 63 -2.39 -14.48 19.73
C SER A 63 -2.32 -12.97 19.96
#